data_AF-A0AAV6C4F3-F1
#
_entry.id   AF-A0AAV6C4F3-F1
#
_cell.length_a   1.000
_cell.length_b   1.000
_cell.length_c   1.000
_cell.angle_alpha   90.00
_cell.angle_beta   90.00
_cell.angle_gamma   90.00
#
_symmetry.space_group_name_H-M   'P 1'
#
loop_
_entity.id
_entity.type
_entity.pdbx_description
1 polymer ?
#
loop_
_entity_poly.entity_id
_entity_poly.type
_entity_poly.pdbx_seq_one_letter_code
_entity_poly.pdbx_strand_id
1 'polypeptide(L)' 'VMISGHFDGVIFAKGRVEIQTKGVVTGEIHTPCLVIESGGIFDGQCHMLAASEAARPLTIPIRSVAGGEKKAK' A
#
# COMPACT_ATOMS: atom_id res chain seq x y z
N VAL A 1 -4.46 4.72 -13.92
CA VAL A 1 -4.45 6.17 -13.60
C VAL A 1 -3.01 6.54 -13.29
N MET A 2 -2.46 7.57 -13.93
CA MET A 2 -1.11 8.06 -13.66
C MET A 2 -1.18 9.52 -13.19
N ILE A 3 -0.45 9.86 -12.14
CA ILE A 3 -0.49 11.18 -11.50
C ILE A 3 0.92 11.76 -11.47
N SER A 4 1.13 12.81 -12.26
CA SER A 4 2.44 13.47 -12.43
C SER A 4 2.49 14.89 -11.86
N GLY A 5 1.39 15.35 -11.25
CA GLY A 5 1.25 16.68 -10.68
C GLY A 5 0.49 16.65 -9.35
N HIS A 6 -0.10 17.78 -8.97
CA HIS A 6 -0.88 17.86 -7.74
C HIS A 6 -2.35 17.49 -7.99
N PHE A 7 -2.88 16.59 -7.16
CA PHE A 7 -4.28 16.19 -7.19
C PHE A 7 -4.85 16.29 -5.78
N ASP A 8 -5.95 17.03 -5.62
CA ASP A 8 -6.71 17.12 -4.38
C ASP A 8 -8.13 16.62 -4.60
N GLY A 9 -8.57 15.63 -3.81
CA GLY A 9 -9.94 15.11 -3.85
C GLY A 9 -10.03 13.58 -3.77
N VAL A 10 -11.06 13.02 -4.40
CA VAL A 10 -11.37 11.58 -4.32
C VAL A 10 -11.15 10.89 -5.68
N ILE A 11 -10.31 9.85 -5.70
CA ILE A 11 -10.01 9.03 -6.86
C ILE A 11 -10.72 7.68 -6.73
N PHE A 12 -11.59 7.37 -7.70
CA PHE A 12 -12.17 6.03 -7.84
C PHE A 12 -11.57 5.33 -9.05
N ALA A 13 -10.66 4.38 -8.82
CA ALA A 13 -10.01 3.60 -9.86
C ALA A 13 -10.33 2.11 -9.70
N LYS A 14 -10.91 1.50 -10.73
CA LYS A 14 -11.13 0.03 -10.77
C LYS A 14 -9.87 -0.77 -11.10
N GLY A 15 -8.75 -0.09 -11.34
CA GLY A 15 -7.47 -0.69 -11.72
C GLY A 15 -6.31 0.05 -11.06
N ARG A 16 -5.11 -0.14 -11.61
CA ARG A 16 -3.87 0.42 -11.04
C ARG A 16 -3.85 1.95 -11.05
N VAL A 17 -3.48 2.52 -9.91
CA VAL A 17 -3.13 3.95 -9.73
C VAL A 17 -1.63 4.04 -9.52
N GLU A 18 -0.99 4.96 -10.23
CA GLU A 18 0.45 5.19 -10.18
C GLU A 18 0.73 6.68 -9.94
N ILE A 19 1.42 6.98 -8.84
CA ILE A 19 1.89 8.31 -8.49
C ILE A 19 3.33 8.40 -8.96
N GLN A 20 3.60 9.27 -9.92
CA GLN A 20 4.95 9.45 -10.45
C GLN A 20 5.83 10.27 -9.52
N THR A 21 7.11 10.35 -9.85
CA THR A 21 8.17 11.06 -9.10
C THR A 21 7.84 12.49 -8.64
N LYS A 22 6.95 13.22 -9.33
CA LYS A 22 6.50 14.58 -8.94
C LYS A 22 5.00 14.65 -8.63
N GLY A 23 4.34 13.50 -8.52
CA GLY A 23 2.93 13.40 -8.18
C GLY A 23 2.71 13.71 -6.70
N VAL A 24 1.79 14.60 -6.40
CA VAL A 24 1.35 14.91 -5.03
C VAL A 24 -0.14 14.68 -4.96
N VAL A 25 -0.57 13.71 -4.18
CA VAL A 25 -1.99 13.39 -4.03
C VAL A 25 -2.43 13.67 -2.60
N THR A 26 -3.39 14.57 -2.45
CA THR A 26 -4.06 14.87 -1.19
C THR A 26 -5.53 14.42 -1.27
N GLY A 27 -5.98 13.59 -0.32
CA GLY A 27 -7.38 13.12 -0.28
C GLY A 27 -7.54 11.60 -0.32
N GLU A 28 -8.58 11.10 -0.98
CA GLU A 28 -9.01 9.71 -0.86
C GLU A 28 -8.81 8.92 -2.16
N ILE A 29 -8.21 7.73 -2.09
CA ILE A 29 -7.99 6.85 -3.25
C ILE A 29 -8.65 5.50 -3.01
N HIS A 30 -9.60 5.14 -3.87
CA HIS A 30 -10.16 3.80 -3.98
C HIS A 30 -9.53 3.10 -5.17
N THR A 31 -8.69 2.10 -4.91
CA THR A 31 -8.02 1.33 -5.96
C THR A 31 -7.70 -0.08 -5.51
N PRO A 32 -7.73 -1.09 -6.39
CA PRO A 32 -7.19 -2.41 -6.07
C PRO A 32 -5.65 -2.43 -6.00
N CYS A 33 -4.96 -1.49 -6.63
CA CYS A 33 -3.50 -1.46 -6.74
C CYS A 33 -2.98 -0.01 -6.78
N LEU A 34 -2.28 0.41 -5.73
CA LEU A 34 -1.58 1.70 -5.67
C LEU A 34 -0.06 1.50 -5.81
N VAL A 35 0.57 2.27 -6.70
CA VAL A 35 2.03 2.35 -6.88
C VAL A 35 2.46 3.79 -6.66
N ILE A 36 3.50 3.99 -5.87
CA ILE A 36 4.09 5.31 -5.62
C ILE A 36 5.56 5.23 -6.03
N GLU A 37 5.95 6.00 -7.05
CA GLU A 37 7.34 6.13 -7.46
C GLU A 37 8.15 6.93 -6.44
N SER A 38 9.48 6.80 -6.52
CA SER A 38 10.40 7.57 -5.67
C SER A 38 10.18 9.08 -5.88
N GLY A 39 9.88 9.81 -4.80
CA GLY A 39 9.57 11.25 -4.85
C GLY A 39 8.08 11.56 -4.96
N GLY A 40 7.23 10.57 -5.24
CA GLY A 40 5.79 10.72 -5.15
C GLY A 40 5.34 10.94 -3.71
N ILE A 41 4.40 11.86 -3.52
CA ILE A 41 3.81 12.19 -2.21
C ILE A 41 2.35 11.77 -2.22
N PHE A 42 1.97 10.97 -1.24
CA PHE A 42 0.58 10.61 -0.98
C PHE A 42 0.23 10.99 0.46
N ASP A 43 -0.77 11.86 0.61
CA ASP A 43 -1.25 12.35 1.90
C ASP A 43 -2.78 12.25 1.97
N GLY A 44 -3.28 11.21 2.64
CA GLY A 44 -4.71 11.01 2.81
C GLY A 44 -5.10 9.55 3.03
N GLN A 45 -6.30 9.19 2.59
CA GLN A 45 -6.89 7.87 2.85
C GLN A 45 -6.85 6.99 1.62
N CYS A 46 -6.34 5.77 1.76
CA CYS A 46 -6.32 4.79 0.67
C CYS A 46 -7.22 3.60 1.03
N HIS A 47 -8.29 3.43 0.27
CA HIS A 47 -9.19 2.28 0.35
C HIS A 47 -8.81 1.27 -0.72
N MET A 48 -8.13 0.21 -0.29
CA MET A 48 -7.77 -0.90 -1.18
C MET A 48 -9.03 -1.70 -1.50
N LEU A 49 -9.56 -1.51 -2.70
CA LEU A 49 -10.70 -2.30 -3.20
C LEU A 49 -10.18 -3.71 -3.45
N ALA A 50 -10.44 -4.63 -2.54
CA ALA A 50 -10.01 -6.01 -2.68
C ALA A 50 -10.48 -6.55 -4.04
N ALA A 51 -9.54 -7.01 -4.88
CA ALA A 51 -9.88 -7.88 -5.98
C ALA A 51 -10.49 -9.13 -5.34
N SER A 52 -11.82 -9.23 -5.40
CA SER A 52 -12.55 -10.36 -4.87
C SER A 52 -12.20 -11.60 -5.68
N GLU A 53 -11.13 -12.28 -5.29
CA GLU A 53 -11.02 -13.74 -5.30
C GLU A 53 -9.77 -14.18 -4.51
N ALA A 54 -9.97 -14.94 -3.44
CA ALA A 54 -8.99 -15.82 -2.80
C ALA A 54 -7.95 -15.25 -1.78
N ALA A 55 -8.22 -14.17 -1.05
CA ALA A 55 -7.43 -13.85 0.15
C ALA A 55 -7.89 -14.69 1.36
N ARG A 56 -7.60 -16.00 1.36
CA ARG A 56 -7.39 -16.69 2.64
C ARG A 56 -6.16 -16.02 3.26
N PRO A 57 -6.24 -15.40 4.46
CA PRO A 57 -5.04 -14.90 5.09
C PRO A 57 -4.10 -16.09 5.26
N LEU A 58 -3.01 -16.12 4.49
CA LEU A 58 -1.87 -16.96 4.80
C LEU A 58 -1.30 -16.37 6.09
N THR A 59 -1.81 -16.82 7.24
CA THR A 59 -1.15 -16.62 8.53
C THR A 59 0.18 -17.32 8.43
N ILE A 60 1.22 -16.59 8.04
CA ILE A 60 2.59 -17.03 8.19
C ILE A 60 2.91 -16.76 9.66
N PRO A 61 3.10 -17.79 10.51
CA PRO A 61 3.57 -17.55 11.86
C PRO A 61 4.98 -16.99 11.75
N ILE A 62 5.10 -15.67 11.84
CA ILE A 62 6.39 -15.01 12.07
C ILE A 62 6.89 -15.52 13.42
N ARG A 63 7.79 -16.51 13.40
CA ARG A 63 8.53 -16.95 14.58
C ARG A 63 9.43 -15.78 14.98
N SER A 64 8.86 -14.83 15.73
CA SER A 64 9.63 -13.80 16.42
C SER A 64 10.66 -14.53 17.28
N VAL A 65 11.94 -14.32 16.98
CA VAL A 65 13.05 -14.88 17.74
C VAL A 65 13.11 -14.20 19.11
N ALA A 66 12.20 -14.57 20.00
CA ALA A 66 12.35 -14.33 21.43
C ALA A 66 13.39 -15.33 21.96
N GLY A 67 14.45 -14.80 22.57
CA GLY A 67 15.60 -15.54 23.04
C GLY A 67 15.27 -16.71 23.98
N GLY A 68 16.07 -17.76 23.87
CA GLY A 68 16.17 -18.86 24.83
C GLY A 68 17.64 -19.19 25.00
N GLU A 69 18.17 -18.81 26.16
CA GLU A 69 19.55 -18.99 26.60
C GLU A 69 19.96 -20.47 26.55
N LYS A 70 21.05 -20.79 25.85
CA LYS A 70 21.67 -22.13 25.96
C LYS A 70 22.61 -22.14 27.16
N LYS A 71 22.20 -22.82 28.24
CA LYS A 71 23.08 -23.40 29.26
C LYS A 71 23.59 -24.77 28.78
N ALA A 72 24.91 -25.00 28.86
CA ALA A 72 25.68 -26.26 28.95
C ALA A 72 27.02 -26.02 28.24
N LYS A 73 28.20 -26.21 28.84
CA LYS A 73 28.69 -27.27 29.72
C LYS A 73 29.86 -26.73 30.55
#